data_AF-A0A3D0P8C9-F1
#
_entry.id   AF-A0A3D0P8C9-F1
#
_cell.length_a   1.000
_cell.length_b   1.000
_cell.length_c   1.000
_cell.angle_alpha   90.00
_cell.angle_beta   90.00
_cell.angle_gamma   90.00
#
_symmetry.space_group_name_H-M   'P 1'
#
loop_
_entity.id
_entity.type
_entity.pdbx_description
1 polymer ?
#
loop_
_entity_poly.entity_id
_entity_poly.type
_entity_poly.pdbx_seq_one_letter_code
_entity_poly.pdbx_strand_id
1 'polypeptide(L)'
;LWANGCFAAGQLLAGSFAASRWEMGRALKQDIEGLPVHVYKDGTETVYKPCGEVLLNDIAMQKLMDFGFMPLVMYKISDGVKLARFHSIADTALKGMWN
;
A
#
# COMPACT_ATOMS: atom_id res chain seq x y z
N LEU A 1 1.08 -7.83 -15.28
CA LEU A 1 0.94 -8.94 -14.31
C LEU A 1 0.48 -8.32 -12.99
N TRP A 2 -0.59 -8.83 -12.40
CA TRP A 2 -1.02 -8.41 -11.05
C TRP A 2 -0.36 -9.32 -10.01
N ALA A 3 -0.03 -8.75 -8.85
CA ALA A 3 0.58 -9.48 -7.74
C ALA A 3 -0.27 -9.34 -6.48
N ASN A 4 -0.09 -10.25 -5.52
CA ASN A 4 -0.82 -10.22 -4.26
C ASN A 4 -0.33 -9.07 -3.37
N GLY A 5 -1.25 -8.25 -2.85
CA GLY A 5 -0.95 -7.14 -1.92
C GLY A 5 -0.23 -7.56 -0.64
N CYS A 6 -0.31 -8.82 -0.22
CA CYS A 6 0.46 -9.35 0.91
C CYS A 6 1.97 -9.17 0.73
N PHE A 7 2.49 -9.19 -0.50
CA PHE A 7 3.91 -8.96 -0.76
C PHE A 7 4.31 -7.51 -0.44
N ALA A 8 3.46 -6.53 -0.76
CA ALA A 8 3.69 -5.13 -0.40
C ALA A 8 3.72 -4.95 1.12
N ALA A 9 2.74 -5.53 1.83
CA ALA A 9 2.71 -5.49 3.30
C ALA A 9 3.96 -6.16 3.92
N GLY A 10 4.37 -7.32 3.38
CA GLY A 10 5.57 -8.03 3.82
C GLY A 10 6.86 -7.24 3.57
N GLN A 11 7.00 -6.61 2.40
CA GLN A 11 8.14 -5.75 2.07
C GLN A 11 8.24 -4.55 3.03
N LEU A 12 7.12 -3.91 3.35
CA LEU A 12 7.07 -2.79 4.30
C LEU A 12 7.48 -3.22 5.71
N LEU A 13 6.99 -4.36 6.19
CA LEU A 13 7.41 -4.93 7.47
C LEU A 13 8.89 -5.29 7.50
N ALA A 14 9.39 -5.97 6.45
CA ALA A 14 10.80 -6.32 6.31
C ALA A 14 11.70 -5.08 6.26
N GLY A 15 11.28 -4.05 5.52
CA GLY A 15 11.99 -2.78 5.42
C GLY A 15 11.98 -1.98 6.72
N SER A 16 10.95 -2.13 7.54
CA SER A 16 10.85 -1.55 8.88
C SER A 16 11.77 -2.27 9.86
N PHE A 17 11.76 -3.61 9.84
CA PHE A 17 12.65 -4.44 10.65
C PHE A 17 14.14 -4.25 10.28
N ALA A 18 14.43 -4.06 8.99
CA ALA A 18 15.77 -3.77 8.52
C ALA A 18 16.32 -2.46 9.11
N ALA A 19 15.46 -1.45 9.27
CA ALA A 19 15.83 -0.13 9.78
C ALA A 19 15.89 -0.06 11.32
N SER A 20 14.94 -0.68 12.02
CA SER A 20 14.74 -0.46 13.46
C SER A 20 14.62 -1.74 14.29
N ARG A 21 14.79 -2.92 13.67
CA ARG A 21 14.61 -4.23 14.34
C ARG A 21 13.25 -4.30 15.05
N TRP A 22 13.19 -4.80 16.28
CA TRP A 22 11.95 -4.89 17.05
C TRP A 22 11.42 -3.56 17.55
N GLU A 23 12.22 -2.48 17.53
CA GLU A 23 11.75 -1.12 17.86
C GLU A 23 10.91 -0.49 16.73
N MET A 24 10.69 -1.21 15.62
CA MET A 24 9.92 -0.72 14.47
C MET A 24 8.46 -0.40 14.77
N GLY A 25 7.90 -0.85 15.90
CA GLY A 25 6.51 -0.61 16.27
C GLY A 25 6.11 0.87 16.37
N ARG A 26 7.10 1.77 16.54
CA ARG A 26 6.88 3.22 16.56
C ARG A 26 6.98 3.90 15.19
N ALA A 27 7.54 3.21 14.19
CA ALA A 27 7.90 3.78 12.91
C ALA A 27 7.81 2.74 11.78
N LEU A 28 6.61 2.16 11.58
CA LEU A 28 6.36 1.27 10.46
C LEU A 28 6.37 2.06 9.14
N LYS A 29 7.15 1.57 8.17
CA LYS A 29 7.15 2.11 6.81
C LYS A 29 5.81 1.81 6.15
N GLN A 30 5.24 2.79 5.45
CA GLN A 30 3.95 2.64 4.76
C GLN A 30 4.03 2.89 3.25
N ASP A 31 5.12 3.46 2.76
CA ASP A 31 5.27 3.89 1.38
C ASP A 31 6.21 2.94 0.61
N ILE A 32 5.81 2.60 -0.61
CA ILE A 32 6.60 1.85 -1.58
C ILE A 32 6.70 2.72 -2.83
N GLU A 33 7.92 2.94 -3.29
CA GLU A 33 8.23 3.75 -4.47
C GLU A 33 8.91 2.89 -5.55
N GLY A 34 9.03 3.42 -6.77
CA GLY A 34 9.72 2.75 -7.87
C GLY A 34 8.96 1.55 -8.45
N LEU A 35 7.62 1.55 -8.35
CA LEU A 35 6.80 0.49 -8.95
C LEU A 35 6.72 0.63 -10.48
N PRO A 36 6.53 -0.49 -11.20
CA PRO A 36 6.42 -0.45 -12.65
C PRO A 36 5.25 0.41 -13.12
N VAL A 37 5.57 1.45 -13.88
CA VAL A 37 4.60 2.34 -14.52
C VAL A 37 4.40 1.93 -15.96
N HIS A 38 3.16 1.81 -16.41
CA HIS A 38 2.82 1.53 -17.80
C HIS A 38 2.07 2.70 -18.42
N VAL A 39 2.74 3.42 -19.32
CA VAL A 39 2.15 4.50 -20.13
C VAL A 39 1.93 3.96 -21.54
N TYR A 40 0.72 4.08 -22.06
CA TYR A 40 0.37 3.65 -23.41
C TYR A 40 -0.46 4.69 -24.14
N LYS A 41 -0.52 4.58 -25.47
CA LYS A 41 -1.36 5.45 -26.30
C LYS A 41 -2.71 4.79 -26.54
N ASP A 42 -3.77 5.54 -26.30
CA ASP A 42 -5.15 5.19 -26.70
C ASP A 42 -5.65 6.27 -27.65
N GLY A 43 -5.59 5.97 -28.96
CA GLY A 43 -5.81 6.97 -30.01
C GLY A 43 -4.79 8.12 -29.94
N THR A 44 -5.27 9.34 -29.71
CA THR A 44 -4.44 10.55 -29.54
C THR A 44 -4.06 10.83 -28.08
N GLU A 45 -4.62 10.09 -27.13
CA GLU A 45 -4.41 10.32 -25.70
C GLU A 45 -3.29 9.45 -25.13
N THR A 46 -2.47 10.04 -24.28
CA THR A 46 -1.48 9.31 -23.48
C THR A 46 -2.13 8.87 -22.19
N VAL A 47 -2.38 7.57 -22.03
CA VAL A 47 -3.06 7.00 -20.87
C VAL A 47 -2.04 6.40 -19.92
N TYR A 48 -2.15 6.79 -18.66
CA TYR A 48 -1.37 6.24 -17.55
C TYR A 48 -2.15 5.10 -16.90
N LYS A 49 -1.58 3.89 -16.89
CA LYS A 49 -2.16 2.78 -16.13
C LYS A 49 -1.65 2.84 -14.68
N PRO A 50 -2.53 3.00 -13.68
CA PRO A 50 -2.14 2.99 -12.27
C PRO A 50 -1.45 1.66 -11.88
N CYS A 51 -0.56 1.75 -10.89
CA CYS A 51 0.18 0.60 -10.34
C CYS A 51 -0.71 -0.45 -9.65
N GLY A 52 -2.00 -0.18 -9.47
CA GLY A 52 -3.01 -1.11 -8.95
C GLY A 52 -4.29 -1.12 -9.74
N GLU A 53 -5.16 -2.04 -9.34
CA GLU A 53 -6.36 -2.38 -10.09
C GLU A 53 -7.38 -1.24 -10.11
N VAL A 54 -7.48 -0.47 -9.02
CA VAL A 54 -8.49 0.58 -8.84
C VAL A 54 -7.88 1.77 -8.12
N LEU A 55 -8.18 2.98 -8.61
CA LEU A 55 -7.91 4.21 -7.87
C LEU A 55 -9.00 4.43 -6.82
N LEU A 56 -8.68 4.23 -5.55
CA LEU A 56 -9.59 4.45 -4.44
C LEU A 56 -9.71 5.94 -4.14
N ASN A 57 -10.93 6.42 -3.91
CA ASN A 57 -11.16 7.71 -3.26
C ASN A 57 -11.15 7.52 -1.73
N ASP A 58 -11.08 8.65 -1.00
CA ASP A 58 -10.98 8.62 0.46
C ASP A 58 -12.17 7.89 1.13
N ILE A 59 -13.37 8.02 0.58
CA ILE A 59 -14.58 7.36 1.09
C ILE A 59 -14.49 5.83 0.92
N ALA A 60 -14.06 5.36 -0.25
CA ALA A 60 -13.91 3.94 -0.54
C ALA A 60 -12.77 3.32 0.29
N MET A 61 -11.65 4.03 0.41
CA MET A 61 -10.55 3.65 1.29
C MET A 61 -11.03 3.51 2.74
N GLN A 62 -11.75 4.51 3.27
CA GLN A 62 -12.25 4.48 4.64
C GLN A 62 -13.21 3.31 4.85
N LYS A 63 -14.17 3.09 3.95
CA LYS A 63 -15.08 1.93 4.03
C LYS A 63 -14.35 0.60 4.08
N LEU A 64 -13.30 0.41 3.27
CA LEU A 64 -12.50 -0.81 3.31
C LEU A 64 -11.79 -0.97 4.67
N MET A 65 -11.26 0.12 5.23
CA MET A 65 -10.66 0.09 6.56
C MET A 65 -11.68 -0.21 7.65
N ASP A 66 -12.92 0.28 7.55
CA ASP A 66 -13.99 -0.01 8.53
C ASP A 66 -14.34 -1.52 8.57
N PHE A 67 -14.05 -2.27 7.50
CA PHE A 67 -14.18 -3.73 7.44
C PHE A 67 -12.90 -4.49 7.82
N GLY A 68 -11.85 -3.81 8.28
CA GLY A 68 -10.60 -4.44 8.68
C GLY A 68 -9.61 -4.72 7.54
N PHE A 69 -9.85 -4.23 6.32
CA PHE A 69 -8.92 -4.39 5.21
C PHE A 69 -7.78 -3.37 5.26
N MET A 70 -6.59 -3.76 4.79
CA MET A 70 -5.44 -2.87 4.64
C MET A 70 -5.26 -2.46 3.16
N PRO A 71 -5.93 -1.37 2.70
CA PRO A 71 -5.85 -0.98 1.30
C PRO A 71 -4.48 -0.39 0.94
N LEU A 72 -4.00 -0.75 -0.24
CA LEU A 72 -2.90 -0.05 -0.92
C LEU A 72 -3.50 1.10 -1.73
N VAL A 73 -3.14 2.32 -1.35
CA VAL A 73 -3.61 3.56 -1.95
C VAL A 73 -2.59 4.01 -2.99
N MET A 74 -3.08 4.38 -4.16
CA MET A 74 -2.27 4.92 -5.24
C MET A 74 -2.53 6.39 -5.42
N TYR A 75 -1.46 7.10 -5.77
CA TYR A 75 -1.56 8.49 -6.19
C TYR A 75 -1.66 8.54 -7.72
N LYS A 76 -2.42 9.51 -8.24
CA LYS A 76 -2.51 9.72 -9.69
C LYS A 76 -1.12 10.05 -10.23
N ILE A 77 -0.75 9.40 -11.33
CA ILE A 77 0.51 9.67 -12.06
C ILE A 77 1.72 9.54 -11.11
N SER A 78 1.82 8.43 -10.38
CA SER A 78 2.91 8.15 -9.46
C SER A 78 3.28 6.67 -9.50
N ASP A 79 4.58 6.40 -9.45
CA ASP A 79 5.17 5.08 -9.24
C ASP A 79 5.14 4.63 -7.76
N GLY A 80 4.48 5.41 -6.91
CA GLY A 80 4.35 5.17 -5.48
C GLY A 80 2.99 4.62 -5.08
N VAL A 81 2.99 3.74 -4.08
CA VAL A 81 1.80 3.30 -3.36
C VAL A 81 2.02 3.40 -1.86
N LYS A 82 0.93 3.65 -1.14
CA LYS A 82 0.94 3.75 0.32
C LYS A 82 -0.03 2.74 0.92
N LEU A 83 0.44 1.96 1.90
CA LEU A 83 -0.45 1.19 2.75
C LEU A 83 -1.14 2.14 3.73
N ALA A 84 -2.46 2.29 3.62
CA ALA A 84 -3.21 3.31 4.39
C ALA A 84 -2.97 3.20 5.90
N ARG A 85 -3.00 1.97 6.44
CA ARG A 85 -2.74 1.68 7.85
C ARG A 85 -2.42 0.19 8.04
N PHE A 86 -1.52 -0.12 8.97
CA PHE A 86 -1.40 -1.46 9.53
C PHE A 86 -2.44 -1.68 10.62
N HIS A 87 -3.39 -2.58 10.38
CA HIS A 87 -4.39 -2.97 11.36
C HIS A 87 -4.87 -4.40 11.12
N SER A 88 -5.43 -4.98 12.16
CA SER A 88 -6.04 -6.30 12.17
C SER A 88 -7.49 -6.20 11.69
N ILE A 89 -8.04 -7.31 11.21
CA ILE A 89 -9.48 -7.46 10.92
C ILE A 89 -10.34 -7.15 12.16
N ALA A 90 -9.79 -7.32 13.36
CA ALA A 90 -10.44 -6.97 14.62
C ALA A 90 -10.47 -5.45 14.93
N ASP A 91 -10.12 -4.59 13.97
CA ASP A 91 -10.01 -3.13 14.12
C ASP A 91 -9.07 -2.70 15.27
N THR A 92 -7.96 -3.43 15.41
CA THR A 92 -6.87 -3.10 16.33
C THR A 92 -5.58 -2.87 15.56
N ALA A 93 -4.62 -2.17 16.15
CA ALA A 93 -3.27 -2.11 15.58
C ALA A 93 -2.71 -3.52 15.32
N LEU A 94 -1.99 -3.69 14.21
CA LEU A 94 -1.37 -4.98 13.88
C LEU A 94 -0.26 -5.28 14.91
N LYS A 95 -0.40 -6.40 15.62
CA LYS A 95 0.54 -6.85 16.65
C LYS A 95 1.61 -7.77 16.08
N GLY A 96 2.77 -7.78 16.73
CA GLY A 96 3.87 -8.66 16.38
C GLY A 96 4.95 -8.62 17.45
N MET A 97 6.12 -9.20 17.21
CA MET A 97 7.22 -9.18 18.22
C MET A 97 7.74 -7.78 18.55
N TRP A 98 7.32 -6.76 17.79
CA TRP A 98 7.63 -5.35 18.02
C TRP A 98 6.62 -4.64 18.94
N ASN A 99 5.52 -5.30 19.33
CA ASN A 99 4.51 -4.82 20.29
C ASN A 99 3.49 -5.92 20.66
#